data_AF-A0A2E7SE73-F1
#
_entry.id   AF-A0A2E7SE73-F1
#
_cell.length_a   1.000
_cell.length_b   1.000
_cell.length_c   1.000
_cell.angle_alpha   90.00
_cell.angle_beta   90.00
_cell.angle_gamma   90.00
#
_symmetry.space_group_name_H-M   'P 1'
#
loop_
_entity.id
_entity.type
_entity.pdbx_description
1 polymer ?
#
loop_
_entity_poly.entity_id
_entity_poly.type
_entity_poly.pdbx_seq_one_letter_code
_entity_poly.pdbx_strand_id
1 'polypeptide(L)' 'MPKGIPYIIGNEAAERFSFYGMRAVLFVFLTTYLMQPGGRLDTYTDQEAKGWVHLFVASAYFFPVIGALISDSIWGKYRT' A
#
# COMPACT_ATOMS: atom_id res chain seq x y z
N MET A 1 -12.43 -20.65 19.91
CA MET A 1 -11.71 -20.31 18.66
C MET A 1 -10.22 -20.57 18.87
N PRO A 2 -9.48 -21.06 17.86
CA PRO A 2 -8.02 -21.17 17.93
C PRO A 2 -7.39 -19.83 18.35
N LYS A 3 -6.38 -19.87 19.25
CA LYS A 3 -5.80 -18.66 19.86
C LYS A 3 -5.21 -17.67 18.85
N GLY A 4 -4.83 -18.12 17.66
CA GLY A 4 -4.26 -17.27 16.59
C GLY A 4 -5.30 -16.48 15.77
N ILE A 5 -6.57 -16.86 15.80
CA ILE A 5 -7.62 -16.26 14.93
C ILE A 5 -7.80 -14.75 15.18
N PRO A 6 -7.86 -14.24 16.43
CA PRO A 6 -8.01 -12.81 16.66
C PRO A 6 -6.87 -11.97 16.07
N TYR A 7 -5.64 -12.48 16.11
CA TYR A 7 -4.47 -11.80 15.55
C TYR A 7 -4.54 -11.70 14.02
N ILE A 8 -4.99 -12.78 13.36
CA ILE A 8 -5.16 -12.80 11.90
C ILE A 8 -6.24 -11.79 11.48
N ILE A 9 -7.37 -11.76 12.18
CA ILE A 9 -8.47 -10.82 11.88
C ILE A 9 -8.02 -9.37 12.09
N GLY A 10 -7.31 -9.08 13.18
CA GLY A 10 -6.79 -7.75 13.45
C GLY A 10 -5.80 -7.28 12.37
N ASN A 11 -4.91 -8.16 11.92
CA ASN A 11 -3.98 -7.86 10.84
C ASN A 11 -4.69 -7.60 9.52
N GLU A 12 -5.64 -8.46 9.13
CA GLU A 12 -6.45 -8.28 7.91
C GLU A 12 -7.24 -6.97 7.94
N ALA A 13 -7.84 -6.63 9.09
CA ALA A 13 -8.58 -5.38 9.25
C ALA A 13 -7.67 -4.16 9.11
N ALA A 14 -6.49 -4.19 9.73
CA ALA A 14 -5.50 -3.11 9.64
C ALA A 14 -4.96 -2.96 8.21
N GLU A 15 -4.65 -4.06 7.53
CA GLU A 15 -4.20 -4.08 6.14
C GLU A 15 -5.24 -3.43 5.21
N ARG A 16 -6.50 -3.88 5.28
CA ARG A 16 -7.59 -3.31 4.48
C ARG A 16 -7.82 -1.84 4.76
N PHE A 17 -7.85 -1.45 6.05
CA PHE A 17 -8.03 -0.06 6.42
C PHE A 17 -6.91 0.82 5.84
N SER A 18 -5.66 0.38 5.96
CA SER A 18 -4.49 1.07 5.40
C SER A 18 -4.58 1.18 3.88
N PHE A 19 -4.88 0.08 3.18
CA PHE A 19 -4.94 0.05 1.72
C PHE A 19 -6.04 0.96 1.16
N TYR A 20 -7.27 0.85 1.66
CA TYR A 20 -8.37 1.69 1.19
C TYR A 20 -8.20 3.15 1.62
N GLY A 21 -7.65 3.39 2.82
CA GLY A 21 -7.30 4.73 3.28
C GLY A 21 -6.31 5.42 2.34
N MET A 22 -5.22 4.72 1.98
CA MET A 22 -4.23 5.24 1.03
C MET A 22 -4.85 5.50 -0.34
N ARG A 23 -5.66 4.58 -0.89
CA ARG A 23 -6.33 4.80 -2.18
C ARG A 23 -7.27 6.01 -2.18
N ALA A 24 -7.88 6.32 -1.05
CA ALA A 24 -8.79 7.47 -0.92
C ALA A 24 -8.03 8.81 -0.89
N VAL A 25 -6.90 8.88 -0.20
CA VAL A 25 -6.22 10.16 0.08
C VAL A 25 -5.04 10.46 -0.84
N LEU A 26 -4.43 9.45 -1.46
CA LEU A 26 -3.17 9.61 -2.18
C LEU A 26 -3.28 10.58 -3.37
N PHE A 27 -4.35 10.50 -4.16
CA PHE A 27 -4.53 11.41 -5.30
C PHE A 27 -4.60 12.87 -4.84
N VAL A 28 -5.45 13.15 -3.85
CA VAL A 28 -5.63 14.51 -3.29
C VAL A 28 -4.33 15.01 -2.66
N PHE A 29 -3.59 14.14 -1.99
CA PHE A 29 -2.29 14.50 -1.43
C PHE A 29 -1.32 14.96 -2.52
N LEU A 30 -1.20 14.19 -3.61
CA LEU A 30 -0.28 14.49 -4.72
C LEU A 30 -0.65 15.79 -5.46
N THR A 31 -1.94 16.11 -5.60
CA THR A 31 -2.41 17.30 -6.33
C THR A 31 -2.50 18.56 -5.49
N THR A 32 -2.64 18.43 -4.17
CA THR A 32 -3.01 19.56 -3.29
C THR A 32 -2.02 19.84 -2.17
N TYR A 33 -1.36 18.80 -1.64
CA TYR A 33 -0.60 18.91 -0.39
C TYR A 33 0.88 18.47 -0.51
N LEU A 34 1.34 18.09 -1.70
CA LEU A 34 2.69 17.61 -1.90
C LEU A 34 3.73 18.74 -1.74
N MET A 35 4.63 18.57 -0.78
CA MET A 35 5.72 19.50 -0.48
C MET A 35 7.07 18.86 -0.81
N GLN A 36 7.94 19.62 -1.47
CA GLN A 36 9.30 19.19 -1.78
C GLN A 36 10.27 19.46 -0.61
N PRO A 37 11.45 18.82 -0.59
CA PRO A 37 12.54 19.18 0.30
C PRO A 37 12.80 20.70 0.19
N GLY A 38 12.64 21.43 1.30
CA GLY A 38 12.71 22.89 1.35
C GLY A 38 11.37 23.61 1.58
N GLY A 39 10.27 22.88 1.72
CA GLY A 39 8.97 23.45 2.13
C GLY A 39 8.22 24.17 1.02
N ARG A 40 8.63 24.02 -0.25
CA ARG A 40 7.90 24.54 -1.40
C ARG A 40 6.76 23.59 -1.76
N LEU A 41 5.56 24.13 -1.92
CA LEU A 41 4.43 23.41 -2.51
C LEU A 41 4.74 23.15 -3.99
N ASP A 42 4.80 21.88 -4.37
CA ASP A 42 5.13 21.43 -5.73
C ASP A 42 4.30 20.19 -6.01
N THR A 43 3.08 20.43 -6.46
CA THR A 43 2.09 19.38 -6.68
C THR A 43 2.18 18.81 -8.08
N TYR A 44 1.76 17.56 -8.23
CA TYR A 44 1.66 16.93 -9.53
C TYR A 44 0.44 17.42 -10.29
N THR A 45 0.53 17.40 -11.62
CA THR A 45 -0.66 17.51 -12.48
C THR A 45 -1.55 16.28 -12.29
N ASP A 46 -2.84 16.41 -12.62
CA ASP A 46 -3.80 15.29 -12.56
C ASP A 46 -3.32 14.04 -13.30
N GLN A 47 -2.65 14.22 -14.44
CA GLN A 47 -2.14 13.11 -15.25
C GLN A 47 -1.00 12.37 -14.56
N GLU A 48 -0.04 13.10 -14.00
CA GLU A 48 1.07 12.53 -13.24
C GLU A 48 0.58 11.84 -11.96
N ALA A 49 -0.31 12.50 -11.22
CA ALA A 49 -0.89 11.95 -9.99
C ALA A 49 -1.67 10.65 -10.26
N LYS A 50 -2.44 10.59 -11.36
CA LYS A 50 -3.09 9.34 -11.80
C LYS A 50 -2.07 8.24 -12.08
N GLY A 51 -0.97 8.57 -12.76
CA GLY A 51 0.13 7.64 -13.01
C GLY A 51 0.67 7.02 -11.72
N TRP A 52 0.95 7.85 -10.71
CA TRP A 52 1.41 7.39 -9.40
C TRP A 52 0.39 6.52 -8.65
N VAL A 53 -0.89 6.91 -8.66
CA VAL A 53 -1.96 6.11 -8.04
C VAL A 53 -2.10 4.75 -8.71
N HIS A 54 -2.06 4.69 -10.04
CA HIS A 54 -2.11 3.43 -10.78
C HIS A 54 -0.88 2.56 -10.52
N LEU A 55 0.31 3.16 -10.47
CA LEU A 55 1.54 2.44 -10.14
C LEU A 55 1.49 1.85 -8.73
N PHE A 56 0.96 2.61 -7.75
CA PHE A 56 0.76 2.13 -6.38
C PHE A 56 -0.15 0.89 -6.35
N VAL A 57 -1.32 0.97 -6.99
CA VAL A 57 -2.27 -0.14 -7.05
C VAL A 57 -1.69 -1.34 -7.80
N ALA A 58 -1.03 -1.11 -8.94
CA ALA A 58 -0.37 -2.17 -9.70
C ALA A 58 0.71 -2.88 -8.88
N SER A 59 1.51 -2.12 -8.12
CA SER A 59 2.54 -2.65 -7.23
C SER A 59 1.93 -3.52 -6.12
N ALA A 60 0.82 -3.09 -5.52
CA ALA A 60 0.12 -3.84 -4.49
C ALA A 60 -0.43 -5.20 -5.00
N TYR A 61 -0.73 -5.31 -6.30
CA TYR A 61 -1.10 -6.58 -6.93
C TYR A 61 0.09 -7.39 -7.45
N PHE A 62 1.19 -6.72 -7.80
CA PHE A 62 2.38 -7.37 -8.36
C PHE A 62 3.26 -8.03 -7.30
N PHE A 63 3.62 -7.30 -6.23
CA PHE A 63 4.54 -7.80 -5.22
C PHE A 63 4.07 -9.06 -4.46
N PRO A 64 2.77 -9.32 -4.25
CA PRO A 64 2.32 -10.59 -3.68
C PRO A 64 2.77 -11.81 -4.48
N VAL A 65 2.95 -11.71 -5.81
CA VAL A 65 3.49 -12.81 -6.62
C VAL A 65 4.91 -13.14 -6.19
N ILE A 66 5.75 -12.12 -6.03
CA ILE A 66 7.13 -12.27 -5.56
C ILE A 66 7.14 -12.76 -4.10
N GLY A 67 6.31 -12.17 -3.25
CA GLY A 67 6.20 -12.54 -1.84
C GLY A 67 5.79 -14.00 -1.65
N ALA A 68 4.83 -14.49 -2.44
CA ALA A 68 4.39 -15.89 -2.40
C ALA A 68 5.53 -16.84 -2.80
N LEU A 69 6.24 -16.56 -3.89
CA LEU A 69 7.39 -17.38 -4.33
C LEU A 69 8.46 -17.48 -3.23
N ILE A 70 8.75 -16.37 -2.55
CA ILE A 70 9.72 -16.35 -1.44
C ILE A 70 9.18 -17.10 -0.22
N SER A 71 7.90 -16.92 0.12
CA SER A 71 7.25 -17.60 1.23
C SER A 71 7.28 -19.12 1.07
N ASP A 72 6.95 -19.59 -0.14
CA ASP A 72 6.87 -21.01 -0.45
C ASP A 72 8.26 -21.66 -0.55
N SER A 73 9.28 -20.90 -0.96
CA SER A 73 10.61 -21.45 -1.20
C SER A 73 11.52 -21.42 0.03
N ILE A 74 11.45 -20.39 0.88
CA ILE A 74 12.52 -20.11 1.87
C ILE A 74 11.97 -19.78 3.26
N TRP A 75 11.01 -18.85 3.37
CA TRP A 75 10.70 -18.25 4.69
C TRP A 75 9.47 -18.81 5.39
N GLY A 76 8.56 -19.45 4.67
CA GLY A 76 7.30 -19.97 5.19
C GLY A 76 6.28 -18.89 5.53
N LYS A 77 5.00 -19.27 5.51
CA LYS A 77 3.82 -18.38 5.59
C LYS A 77 3.79 -17.38 6.75
N TYR A 78 4.39 -17.69 7.90
CA TYR A 78 4.29 -16.84 9.10
C TYR A 78 5.44 -15.84 9.25
N ARG A 79 6.41 -15.82 8.32
CA ARG A 79 7.58 -14.92 8.35
C ARG A 79 7.69 -14.02 7.11
N THR A 80 6.65 -14.02 6.27
CA THR A 80 6.47 -13.23 5.04
C THR A 80 5.06 -12.70 5.01
#